data_AF-A0A1I0RXK5-F1
#
_entry.id   AF-A0A1I0RXK5-F1
#
_cell.length_a   1.000
_cell.length_b   1.000
_cell.length_c   1.000
_cell.angle_alpha   90.00
_cell.angle_beta   90.00
_cell.angle_gamma   90.00
#
_symmetry.space_group_name_H-M   'P 1'
#
loop_
_entity.id
_entity.type
_entity.pdbx_description
1 polymer ?
#
loop_
_entity_poly.entity_id
_entity_poly.type
_entity_poly.pdbx_seq_one_letter_code
_entity_poly.pdbx_strand_id
1 'polypeptide(L)' 'MIYKTYVAEAGNGAELTEKLDAFFAANEGIEILSTDQSHGASILFTIIYKQPAEKKQVGGFTRRE' A
#
# COMPACT_ATOMS: atom_id res chain seq x y z
N MET A 1 -5.56 2.06 13.53
CA MET A 1 -4.87 2.30 12.23
C MET A 1 -3.50 1.67 12.33
N ILE A 2 -3.03 0.98 11.28
CA ILE A 2 -1.74 0.27 11.29
C ILE A 2 -0.81 0.96 10.29
N TYR A 3 0.41 1.27 10.72
CA TYR A 3 1.47 1.80 9.85
C TYR A 3 2.15 0.64 9.14
N LYS A 4 2.27 0.73 7.82
CA LYS A 4 2.97 -0.24 6.98
C LYS A 4 3.95 0.47 6.06
N THR A 5 4.97 -0.29 5.66
CA THR A 5 5.98 0.15 4.72
C THR A 5 5.97 -0.82 3.54
N TYR A 6 5.92 -0.27 2.34
CA TYR A 6 6.08 -1.01 1.08
C TYR A 6 7.39 -0.56 0.42
N VAL A 7 8.16 -1.51 -0.09
CA VAL A 7 9.42 -1.23 -0.80
C VAL A 7 9.36 -1.95 -2.14
N ALA A 8 9.56 -1.20 -3.22
CA ALA A 8 9.66 -1.71 -4.58
C ALA A 8 11.04 -1.39 -5.15
N GLU A 9 11.73 -2.41 -5.67
CA GLU A 9 12.94 -2.25 -6.46
C GLU A 9 12.62 -2.51 -7.94
N ALA A 10 13.07 -1.65 -8.85
CA ALA A 10 12.82 -1.76 -10.28
C ALA A 10 14.08 -1.41 -11.10
N GLY A 11 14.28 -2.03 -12.27
CA GLY A 11 15.41 -1.71 -13.15
C GLY A 11 15.18 -0.45 -14.00
N ASN A 12 13.91 -0.06 -14.19
CA ASN A 12 13.52 1.09 -14.98
C ASN A 12 12.15 1.65 -14.52
N GLY A 13 11.77 2.80 -15.06
CA GLY A 13 10.52 3.48 -14.69
C GLY A 13 9.25 2.68 -15.01
N ALA A 14 9.24 1.91 -16.11
CA ALA A 14 8.07 1.12 -16.48
C ALA A 14 7.81 -0.01 -15.47
N GLU A 15 8.85 -0.75 -15.09
CA GLU A 15 8.77 -1.78 -14.06
C GLU A 15 8.32 -1.21 -12.70
N LEU A 16 8.79 -0.01 -12.36
CA LEU A 16 8.35 0.66 -11.13
C LEU A 16 6.85 0.99 -11.20
N THR A 17 6.39 1.55 -12.31
CA THR A 17 4.97 1.87 -12.50
C THR A 17 4.09 0.63 -12.37
N GLU A 18 4.47 -0.50 -12.97
CA GLU A 18 3.71 -1.76 -12.83
C GLU A 18 3.65 -2.24 -11.38
N LYS A 19 4.77 -2.16 -10.63
CA LYS A 19 4.80 -2.53 -9.20
C LYS A 19 3.98 -1.60 -8.32
N LEU A 20 3.91 -0.32 -8.66
CA LEU A 20 3.12 0.67 -7.94
C LEU A 20 1.62 0.50 -8.24
N ASP A 21 1.26 0.29 -9.49
CA ASP A 21 -0.14 0.05 -9.90
C ASP A 21 -0.72 -1.18 -9.19
N ALA A 22 0.02 -2.30 -9.20
CA ALA A 22 -0.36 -3.50 -8.47
C ALA A 22 -0.47 -3.26 -6.95
N PHE A 23 0.41 -2.44 -6.38
CA PHE A 23 0.36 -2.09 -4.95
C PHE A 23 -0.90 -1.29 -4.62
N PHE A 24 -1.23 -0.26 -5.40
CA PHE A 24 -2.42 0.57 -5.15
C PHE A 24 -3.72 -0.19 -5.42
N ALA A 25 -3.75 -1.05 -6.45
CA ALA A 25 -4.89 -1.92 -6.72
C ALA A 25 -5.16 -2.91 -5.58
N ALA A 26 -4.11 -3.45 -4.95
CA ALA A 26 -4.24 -4.37 -3.83
C ALA A 26 -4.52 -3.67 -2.48
N ASN A 27 -4.23 -2.38 -2.37
CA ASN A 27 -4.32 -1.62 -1.13
C ASN A 27 -5.23 -0.40 -1.30
N GLU A 28 -6.53 -0.64 -1.48
CA GLU A 28 -7.52 0.42 -1.52
C GLU A 28 -7.73 1.09 -0.15
N GLY A 29 -7.91 2.41 -0.14
CA GLY A 29 -8.22 3.17 1.07
C GLY A 29 -7.03 3.40 2.02
N ILE A 30 -5.80 3.27 1.51
CA ILE A 30 -4.60 3.63 2.27
C ILE A 30 -4.34 5.13 2.27
N GLU A 31 -3.79 5.64 3.37
CA GLU A 31 -3.29 7.02 3.46
C GLU A 31 -1.77 6.99 3.33
N ILE A 32 -1.23 7.51 2.24
CA ILE A 32 0.22 7.63 2.06
C ILE A 32 0.72 8.76 2.97
N LEU A 33 1.72 8.47 3.79
CA LEU A 33 2.33 9.44 4.70
C LEU A 33 3.62 10.02 4.14
N SER A 34 4.44 9.15 3.54
CA SER A 34 5.72 9.53 2.99
C SER A 34 6.10 8.56 1.88
N THR A 35 6.76 9.10 0.86
CA THR A 35 7.37 8.32 -0.21
C THR A 35 8.82 8.75 -0.35
N ASP A 36 9.71 7.79 -0.47
CA ASP A 36 11.11 8.01 -0.75
C ASP A 36 11.51 7.26 -2.03
N GLN A 37 12.30 7.92 -2.87
CA GLN A 37 12.83 7.32 -4.08
C GLN A 37 14.34 7.53 -4.12
N SER A 38 15.07 6.42 -4.21
CA SER A 38 16.51 6.43 -4.45
C SER A 38 16.82 5.86 -5.82
N HIS A 39 17.73 6.53 -6.53
CA HIS A 39 18.23 6.10 -7.83
C HIS A 39 19.71 5.72 -7.70
N GLY A 40 20.00 4.44 -7.93
CA GLY A 40 21.35 3.90 -8.05
C GLY A 40 21.49 3.08 -9.33
N ALA A 41 21.98 1.85 -9.22
CA ALA A 41 21.95 0.87 -10.31
C ALA A 41 20.52 0.36 -10.62
N SER A 42 19.61 0.54 -9.66
CA SER A 42 18.18 0.24 -9.71
C SER A 42 17.40 1.40 -9.05
N ILE A 43 16.11 1.48 -9.33
CA ILE A 43 15.17 2.40 -8.69
C ILE A 43 14.62 1.72 -7.45
N LEU A 44 14.89 2.28 -6.27
CA LEU A 44 14.30 1.82 -5.01
C LEU A 44 13.25 2.83 -4.58
N PHE A 45 12.01 2.38 -4.43
CA PHE A 45 10.87 3.21 -4.05
C PHE A 45 10.24 2.68 -2.78
N THR A 46 10.16 3.54 -1.75
CA THR A 46 9.61 3.19 -0.45
C THR A 46 8.35 4.02 -0.19
N ILE A 47 7.29 3.38 0.26
CA ILE A 47 6.02 4.01 0.64
C ILE A 47 5.73 3.68 2.09
N ILE A 48 5.59 4.71 2.91
CA ILE A 48 5.07 4.60 4.27
C ILE A 48 3.60 5.00 4.22
N TYR A 49 2.71 4.10 4.60
CA TYR A 49 1.28 4.31 4.50
C TYR A 49 0.55 3.81 5.75
N LYS A 50 -0.60 4.41 6.04
CA LYS A 50 -1.55 3.89 7.02
C LYS A 50 -2.60 3.08 6.30
N GLN A 51 -2.82 1.87 6.78
CA GLN A 51 -4.04 1.14 6.46
C GLN A 51 -5.12 1.44 7.51
N PRO A 52 -6.37 1.69 7.07
CA PRO A 52 -7.51 1.64 7.99
C PRO A 52 -7.46 0.27 8.66
N ALA A 53 -7.54 0.25 9.99
CA ALA A 53 -7.41 -0.97 10.77
C ALA A 53 -8.64 -1.83 10.55
N GLU A 54 -8.60 -2.63 9.48
CA GLU A 54 -9.67 -3.46 8.93
C GLU A 54 -10.98 -2.67 8.71
N LYS A 55 -11.57 -2.82 7.52
CA LYS A 55 -13.03 -2.76 7.49
C LYS A 55 -13.47 -3.89 8.42
N LYS A 56 -13.78 -3.58 9.69
CA LYS A 56 -14.65 -4.45 10.48
C LYS A 56 -15.87 -4.62 9.60
N GLN A 57 -15.95 -5.73 8.88
CA GLN A 57 -17.22 -6.22 8.40
C GLN A 57 -18.04 -6.30 9.69
N VAL A 58 -18.99 -5.39 9.87
CA VAL A 58 -20.01 -5.51 10.91
C VAL A 58 -20.90 -6.66 10.43
N GLY A 59 -20.35 -7.87 10.51
CA GLY A 59 -21.02 -9.11 10.22
C GLY A 59 -22.01 -9.36 11.33
N GLY A 60 -23.27 -9.08 11.06
CA GLY A 60 -24.41 -9.61 11.80
C GLY A 60 -24.89 -8.75 12.96
N PHE A 61 -25.75 -7.78 12.67
CA PHE A 61 -26.97 -7.65 13.47
C PHE A 61 -27.84 -8.89 13.23
N THR A 62 -27.42 -10.06 13.69
CA THR A 62 -28.31 -11.22 13.75
C THR A 62 -29.09 -11.11 15.04
N ARG A 63 -30.30 -10.55 14.90
CA ARG A 63 -31.53 -10.78 15.69
C ARG A 63 -31.35 -11.39 17.09
N ARG A 64 -31.70 -10.62 18.12
CA ARG A 64 -32.22 -11.20 19.37
C ARG A 64 -33.58 -11.81 19.05
N GLU A 65 -33.69 -13.13 19.14
CA GLU A 65 -34.92 -13.86 19.48
C GLU A 65 -34.66 -14.61 20.79
#